data_AF-A0A3D1K6L7-F1
#
_entry.id   AF-A0A3D1K6L7-F1
#
_cell.length_a   1.000
_cell.length_b   1.000
_cell.length_c   1.000
_cell.angle_alpha   90.00
_cell.angle_beta   90.00
_cell.angle_gamma   90.00
#
_symmetry.space_group_name_H-M   'P 1'
#
loop_
_entity.id
_entity.type
_entity.pdbx_description
1 polymer ?
#
loop_
_entity_poly.entity_id
_entity_poly.type
_entity_poly.pdbx_seq_one_letter_code
_entity_poly.pdbx_strand_id
1 'polypeptide(L)'
;MQSVQEYYLIQLGRSEDVLNKFKESIRKEYFPSKGIGNAKAGVARKIISDFKKISKSNHDLIDLLVFHVEQGVDSTNEYGDIDETFYSSIESSFKSAMELIKKDKLHQDFQSRCLKVVEETDGIGWGFHDCLADLYYSTYENI
;
A
#
# COMPACT_ATOMS: atom_id res chain seq x y z
N MET A 1 2.26 -21.37 -22.43
CA MET A 1 1.59 -20.54 -21.40
C MET A 1 2.18 -19.15 -21.52
N GLN A 2 1.37 -18.13 -21.79
CA GLN A 2 1.83 -16.74 -21.78
C GLN A 2 2.17 -16.35 -20.34
N SER A 3 3.28 -15.64 -20.15
CA SER A 3 3.65 -15.16 -18.82
C SER A 3 2.64 -14.08 -18.36
N VAL A 4 2.38 -14.00 -17.04
CA VAL A 4 1.57 -12.92 -16.46
C VAL A 4 2.10 -11.54 -16.89
N GLN A 5 3.42 -11.44 -17.09
CA GLN A 5 4.09 -10.24 -17.58
C GLN A 5 3.69 -9.87 -19.01
N GLU A 6 3.68 -10.84 -19.94
CA GLU A 6 3.24 -10.61 -21.33
C GLU A 6 1.76 -10.25 -21.42
N TYR A 7 0.90 -10.87 -20.61
CA TYR A 7 -0.52 -10.51 -20.57
C TYR A 7 -0.72 -9.04 -20.19
N TYR A 8 -0.01 -8.56 -19.16
CA TYR A 8 -0.09 -7.16 -18.75
C TYR A 8 0.53 -6.21 -19.79
N LEU A 9 1.70 -6.54 -20.35
CA LEU A 9 2.36 -5.69 -21.36
C LEU A 9 1.55 -5.53 -22.66
N ILE A 10 0.80 -6.56 -23.06
CA ILE A 10 -0.02 -6.54 -24.29
C ILE A 10 -1.35 -5.80 -24.07
N GLN A 11 -1.91 -5.81 -22.86
CA GLN A 11 -3.20 -5.19 -22.54
C GLN A 11 -3.13 -3.74 -22.05
N LEU A 12 -1.93 -3.22 -21.76
CA LEU A 12 -1.74 -1.95 -21.06
C LEU A 12 -0.73 -1.10 -21.79
N GLY A 13 -1.22 -0.26 -22.69
CA GLY A 13 -0.43 0.89 -23.10
C GLY A 13 -0.06 1.70 -21.85
N ARG A 14 1.22 2.09 -21.73
CA ARG A 14 1.75 3.01 -20.70
C ARG A 14 1.73 2.46 -19.25
N SER A 15 2.77 2.80 -18.49
CA SER A 15 2.99 2.32 -17.11
C SER A 15 1.88 2.72 -16.12
N GLU A 16 1.26 3.89 -16.34
CA GLU A 16 0.19 4.43 -15.51
C GLU A 16 -1.08 3.56 -15.53
N ASP A 17 -1.45 3.03 -16.70
CA ASP A 17 -2.61 2.13 -16.83
C ASP A 17 -2.37 0.81 -16.07
N VAL A 18 -1.11 0.36 -15.99
CA VAL A 18 -0.74 -0.83 -15.21
C VAL A 18 -0.92 -0.58 -13.73
N LEU A 19 -0.32 0.50 -13.20
CA LEU A 19 -0.43 0.85 -11.78
C LEU A 19 -1.90 0.97 -11.34
N ASN A 20 -2.72 1.65 -12.15
CA ASN A 20 -4.14 1.86 -11.84
C ASN A 20 -4.92 0.54 -11.77
N LYS A 21 -4.62 -0.47 -12.62
CA LYS A 21 -5.26 -1.79 -12.51
C LYS A 21 -4.88 -2.53 -11.22
N PHE A 22 -3.64 -2.38 -10.76
CA PHE A 22 -3.20 -2.97 -9.49
C PHE A 22 -3.84 -2.24 -8.30
N LYS A 23 -3.90 -0.91 -8.30
CA LYS A 23 -4.64 -0.13 -7.30
C LYS A 23 -6.10 -0.53 -7.23
N GLU A 24 -6.77 -0.66 -8.38
CA GLU A 24 -8.17 -1.10 -8.42
C GLU A 24 -8.35 -2.53 -7.86
N SER A 25 -7.38 -3.40 -8.10
CA SER A 25 -7.39 -4.77 -7.54
C SER A 25 -7.23 -4.76 -6.02
N ILE A 26 -6.37 -3.89 -5.47
CA ILE A 26 -6.26 -3.66 -4.03
C ILE A 26 -7.58 -3.10 -3.52
N ARG A 27 -8.08 -2.01 -4.08
CA ARG A 27 -9.33 -1.36 -3.65
C ARG A 27 -10.49 -2.35 -3.52
N LYS A 28 -10.69 -3.24 -4.49
CA LYS A 28 -11.77 -4.25 -4.46
C LYS A 28 -11.66 -5.26 -3.32
N GLU A 29 -10.46 -5.49 -2.79
CA GLU A 29 -10.26 -6.40 -1.65
C GLU A 29 -10.83 -5.80 -0.35
N TYR A 30 -10.76 -4.47 -0.19
CA TYR A 30 -11.22 -3.72 0.98
C TYR A 30 -12.64 -3.15 0.78
N PHE A 31 -12.94 -2.72 -0.44
CA PHE A 31 -14.19 -2.04 -0.82
C PHE A 31 -14.79 -2.67 -2.09
N PRO A 32 -15.34 -3.89 -2.00
CA PRO A 32 -16.01 -4.54 -3.12
C PRO A 32 -17.31 -3.81 -3.49
N SER A 33 -17.80 -3.99 -4.71
CA SER A 33 -19.05 -3.37 -5.16
C SER A 33 -20.31 -3.89 -4.45
N LYS A 34 -20.21 -5.02 -3.75
CA LYS A 34 -21.28 -5.62 -2.95
C LYS A 34 -20.70 -6.25 -1.69
N GLY A 35 -21.30 -5.94 -0.54
CA GLY A 35 -20.89 -6.47 0.76
C GLY A 35 -19.70 -5.76 1.37
N ILE A 36 -19.16 -6.33 2.44
CA ILE A 36 -17.97 -5.86 3.15
C ILE A 36 -16.73 -6.50 2.49
N GLY A 37 -15.64 -5.76 2.39
CA GLY A 37 -14.36 -6.29 1.90
C GLY A 37 -13.86 -7.43 2.76
N ASN A 38 -13.16 -8.38 2.13
CA ASN A 38 -12.59 -9.48 2.89
C ASN A 38 -11.28 -9.09 3.58
N ALA A 39 -10.65 -7.98 3.14
CA ALA A 39 -9.42 -7.47 3.73
C ALA A 39 -8.32 -8.55 3.87
N LYS A 40 -8.24 -9.48 2.91
CA LYS A 40 -7.32 -10.62 3.02
C LYS A 40 -5.89 -10.17 2.74
N ALA A 41 -5.11 -10.08 3.81
CA ALA A 41 -3.67 -9.81 3.75
C ALA A 41 -2.92 -10.67 2.72
N GLY A 42 -3.30 -11.93 2.54
CA GLY A 42 -2.70 -12.81 1.52
C GLY A 42 -2.94 -12.37 0.08
N VAL A 43 -4.13 -11.85 -0.22
CA VAL A 43 -4.50 -11.37 -1.56
C VAL A 43 -3.76 -10.06 -1.86
N ALA A 44 -3.79 -9.11 -0.93
CA ALA A 44 -3.10 -7.83 -1.08
C ALA A 44 -1.58 -8.02 -1.25
N ARG A 45 -0.95 -8.87 -0.42
CA ARG A 45 0.48 -9.23 -0.57
C ARG A 45 0.79 -9.84 -1.94
N LYS A 46 -0.09 -10.69 -2.47
CA LYS A 46 0.10 -11.26 -3.81
C LYS A 46 0.05 -10.18 -4.90
N ILE A 47 -0.92 -9.26 -4.83
CA ILE A 47 -1.06 -8.15 -5.79
C ILE A 47 0.21 -7.28 -5.79
N ILE A 48 0.69 -6.90 -4.61
CA ILE A 48 1.93 -6.11 -4.44
C ILE A 48 3.15 -6.88 -4.97
N SER A 49 3.27 -8.16 -4.63
CA SER A 49 4.37 -9.01 -5.11
C SER A 49 4.40 -9.12 -6.63
N ASP A 50 3.23 -9.28 -7.26
CA ASP A 50 3.12 -9.36 -8.71
C ASP A 50 3.44 -8.01 -9.37
N PHE A 51 3.01 -6.89 -8.78
CA PHE A 51 3.38 -5.55 -9.26
C PHE A 51 4.89 -5.32 -9.17
N LYS A 52 5.52 -5.69 -8.05
CA LYS A 52 6.96 -5.55 -7.82
C LYS A 52 7.80 -6.28 -8.89
N LYS A 53 7.32 -7.39 -9.44
CA LYS A 53 8.00 -8.14 -10.52
C LYS A 53 7.95 -7.45 -11.87
N ILE A 54 6.98 -6.58 -12.10
CA ILE A 54 6.77 -5.90 -13.39
C ILE A 54 7.11 -4.42 -13.35
N SER A 55 7.06 -3.80 -12.16
CA SER A 55 7.38 -2.40 -12.00
C SER A 55 8.85 -2.14 -12.29
N LYS A 56 9.10 -1.11 -13.10
CA LYS A 56 10.44 -0.58 -13.37
C LYS A 56 10.69 0.75 -12.65
N SER A 57 9.70 1.24 -11.89
CA SER A 57 9.70 2.53 -11.22
C SER A 57 9.49 2.31 -9.73
N ASN A 58 10.49 2.68 -8.92
CA ASN A 58 10.33 2.67 -7.48
C ASN A 58 9.28 3.70 -7.03
N HIS A 59 9.14 4.82 -7.74
CA HIS A 59 8.06 5.77 -7.50
C HIS A 59 6.68 5.09 -7.64
N ASP A 60 6.44 4.32 -8.70
CA ASP A 60 5.15 3.62 -8.90
C ASP A 60 4.94 2.51 -7.86
N LEU A 61 6.02 1.84 -7.45
CA LEU A 61 5.96 0.83 -6.39
C LEU A 61 5.63 1.45 -5.03
N ILE A 62 6.26 2.58 -4.68
CA ILE A 62 5.94 3.34 -3.47
C ILE A 62 4.48 3.79 -3.52
N ASP A 63 4.01 4.31 -4.66
CA ASP A 63 2.62 4.72 -4.81
C ASP A 63 1.63 3.57 -4.56
N LEU A 64 1.90 2.37 -5.08
CA LEU A 64 1.07 1.21 -4.80
C LEU A 64 1.12 0.78 -3.32
N LEU A 65 2.31 0.83 -2.69
CA LEU A 65 2.48 0.46 -1.27
C LEU A 65 1.75 1.45 -0.36
N VAL A 66 1.88 2.76 -0.59
CA VAL A 66 1.16 3.79 0.16
C VAL A 66 -0.35 3.65 -0.08
N PHE A 67 -0.78 3.38 -1.31
CA PHE A 67 -2.19 3.14 -1.60
C PHE A 67 -2.75 1.92 -0.85
N HIS A 68 -1.99 0.84 -0.73
CA HIS A 68 -2.39 -0.30 0.08
C HIS A 68 -2.59 0.07 1.56
N VAL A 69 -1.69 0.89 2.11
CA VAL A 69 -1.79 1.37 3.49
C VAL A 69 -3.04 2.23 3.66
N GLU A 70 -3.28 3.18 2.76
CA GLU A 70 -4.49 4.02 2.73
C GLU A 70 -5.76 3.15 2.75
N GLN A 71 -5.88 2.15 1.86
CA GLN A 71 -7.07 1.28 1.83
C GLN A 71 -7.23 0.44 3.12
N GLY A 72 -6.14 0.05 3.75
CA GLY A 72 -6.17 -0.66 5.03
C GLY A 72 -6.63 0.21 6.19
N VAL A 73 -6.13 1.44 6.28
CA VAL A 73 -6.54 2.42 7.29
C VAL A 73 -8.00 2.82 7.08
N ASP A 74 -8.39 3.17 5.84
CA ASP A 74 -9.78 3.49 5.49
C ASP A 74 -10.74 2.35 5.88
N SER A 75 -10.36 1.10 5.60
CA SER A 75 -11.18 -0.07 5.92
C SER A 75 -11.32 -0.29 7.42
N THR A 76 -10.28 -0.01 8.20
CA THR A 76 -10.32 -0.12 9.66
C THR A 76 -11.22 0.95 10.26
N ASN A 77 -11.11 2.19 9.75
CA ASN A 77 -11.93 3.31 10.21
C ASN A 77 -13.40 3.13 9.85
N GLU A 78 -13.71 2.47 8.72
CA GLU A 78 -15.09 2.21 8.29
C GLU A 78 -15.71 0.98 8.97
N TYR A 79 -14.96 -0.13 9.08
CA TYR A 79 -15.51 -1.43 9.48
C TYR A 79 -15.06 -1.92 10.87
N GLY A 80 -14.10 -1.22 11.51
CA GLY A 80 -13.51 -1.58 12.79
C GLY A 80 -12.33 -2.55 12.69
N ASP A 81 -11.88 -3.03 13.84
CA ASP A 81 -10.73 -3.93 13.96
C ASP A 81 -10.93 -5.26 13.22
N ILE A 82 -9.86 -5.75 12.59
CA ILE A 82 -9.87 -6.99 11.79
C ILE A 82 -9.07 -8.10 12.48
N ASP A 83 -7.77 -8.22 12.20
CA ASP A 83 -6.87 -9.16 12.87
C ASP A 83 -5.41 -8.70 12.78
N GLU A 84 -4.53 -9.36 13.54
CA GLU A 84 -3.10 -9.06 13.57
C GLU A 84 -2.41 -9.27 12.20
N THR A 85 -2.87 -10.26 11.43
CA THR A 85 -2.27 -10.57 10.12
C THR A 85 -2.55 -9.46 9.11
N PHE A 86 -3.72 -8.85 9.20
CA PHE A 86 -4.12 -7.68 8.45
C PHE A 86 -3.22 -6.48 8.78
N TYR A 87 -3.11 -6.10 10.05
CA TYR A 87 -2.29 -4.97 10.47
C TYR A 87 -0.81 -5.16 10.12
N SER A 88 -0.26 -6.34 10.39
CA SER A 88 1.12 -6.69 10.03
C SER A 88 1.39 -6.55 8.51
N SER A 89 0.39 -6.82 7.67
CA SER A 89 0.53 -6.66 6.22
C SER A 89 0.57 -5.19 5.77
N ILE A 90 -0.15 -4.32 6.48
CA ILE A 90 -0.15 -2.88 6.24
C ILE A 90 1.18 -2.28 6.72
N GLU A 91 1.60 -2.59 7.94
CA GLU A 91 2.88 -2.16 8.51
C GLU A 91 4.05 -2.57 7.61
N SER A 92 4.07 -3.81 7.13
CA SER A 92 5.10 -4.30 6.21
C SER A 92 5.15 -3.51 4.90
N SER A 93 3.99 -3.07 4.40
CA SER A 93 3.89 -2.26 3.18
C SER A 93 4.38 -0.84 3.43
N PHE A 94 3.99 -0.24 4.56
CA PHE A 94 4.42 1.09 4.95
C PHE A 94 5.93 1.14 5.18
N LYS A 95 6.49 0.16 5.90
CA LYS A 95 7.94 0.00 6.08
C LYS A 95 8.67 -0.09 4.75
N SER A 96 8.17 -0.91 3.82
CA SER A 96 8.77 -1.04 2.48
C SER A 96 8.71 0.28 1.70
N ALA A 97 7.62 1.05 1.83
CA ALA A 97 7.50 2.37 1.22
C ALA A 97 8.52 3.35 1.82
N MET A 98 8.63 3.40 3.15
CA MET A 98 9.58 4.28 3.86
C MET A 98 11.04 3.99 3.47
N GLU A 99 11.43 2.71 3.43
CA GLU A 99 12.77 2.30 3.00
C GLU A 99 13.08 2.74 1.57
N LEU A 100 12.12 2.60 0.64
CA LEU A 100 12.29 3.01 -0.75
C LEU A 100 12.32 4.53 -0.91
N ILE A 101 11.44 5.27 -0.21
CA ILE A 101 11.41 6.73 -0.20
C ILE A 101 12.76 7.28 0.25
N LYS A 102 13.30 6.74 1.35
CA LYS A 102 14.61 7.13 1.88
C LYS A 102 15.74 6.85 0.90
N LYS A 103 15.76 5.64 0.33
CA LYS A 103 16.78 5.18 -0.61
C LYS A 103 16.83 6.05 -1.87
N ASP A 104 15.67 6.38 -2.42
CA ASP A 104 15.56 7.07 -3.70
C ASP A 104 15.36 8.58 -3.56
N LYS A 105 15.33 9.10 -2.32
CA LYS A 105 15.16 10.51 -1.96
C LYS A 105 13.84 11.12 -2.44
N LEU A 106 12.77 10.34 -2.45
CA LEU A 106 11.43 10.73 -2.91
C LEU A 106 10.55 11.31 -1.79
N HIS A 107 11.16 11.89 -0.76
CA HIS A 107 10.44 12.36 0.44
C HIS A 107 9.36 13.40 0.11
N GLN A 108 9.69 14.40 -0.71
CA GLN A 108 8.76 15.48 -1.06
C GLN A 108 7.50 14.96 -1.78
N ASP A 109 7.63 13.89 -2.54
CA ASP A 109 6.53 13.35 -3.36
C ASP A 109 5.48 12.62 -2.50
N PHE A 110 5.92 12.01 -1.39
CA PHE A 110 5.06 11.13 -0.57
C PHE A 110 4.81 11.62 0.85
N GLN A 111 5.53 12.64 1.34
CA GLN A 111 5.44 13.11 2.73
C GLN A 111 4.00 13.39 3.16
N SER A 112 3.27 14.20 2.38
CA SER A 112 1.91 14.60 2.73
C SER A 112 0.96 13.41 2.83
N ARG A 113 1.07 12.43 1.92
CA ARG A 113 0.22 11.22 1.95
C ARG A 113 0.58 10.32 3.13
N CYS A 114 1.87 10.13 3.39
CA CYS A 114 2.33 9.28 4.48
C CYS A 114 1.98 9.88 5.85
N LEU A 115 2.14 11.20 6.03
CA LEU A 115 1.73 11.88 7.25
C LEU A 115 0.23 11.73 7.48
N LYS A 116 -0.56 12.03 6.45
CA LYS A 116 -2.02 11.91 6.53
C LYS A 116 -2.45 10.52 6.97
N VAL A 117 -1.87 9.47 6.39
CA VAL A 117 -2.23 8.09 6.75
C VAL A 117 -1.86 7.78 8.21
N VAL A 118 -0.74 8.30 8.72
CA VAL A 118 -0.36 8.15 10.13
C VAL A 118 -1.37 8.85 11.05
N GLU A 119 -1.75 10.09 10.72
CA GLU A 119 -2.77 10.83 11.49
C GLU A 119 -4.13 10.11 11.51
N GLU A 120 -4.53 9.50 10.40
CA GLU A 120 -5.78 8.73 10.27
C GLU A 120 -5.77 7.41 11.05
N THR A 121 -4.62 6.99 11.58
CA THR A 121 -4.53 5.81 12.46
C THR A 121 -4.65 6.12 13.94
N ASP A 122 -4.76 7.39 14.32
CA ASP A 122 -4.92 7.78 15.72
C ASP A 122 -6.17 7.09 16.32
N GLY A 123 -5.98 6.46 17.47
CA GLY A 123 -7.01 5.66 18.15
C GLY A 123 -7.18 4.22 17.63
N ILE A 124 -6.48 3.79 16.57
CA ILE A 124 -6.44 2.37 16.17
C ILE A 124 -5.53 1.60 17.14
N GLY A 125 -6.02 0.49 17.67
CA GLY A 125 -5.35 -0.31 18.70
C GLY A 125 -4.12 -1.09 18.22
N TRP A 126 -3.71 -2.08 19.02
CA TRP A 126 -2.65 -3.05 18.69
C TRP A 126 -1.23 -2.48 18.51
N GLY A 127 -1.00 -1.21 18.90
CA GLY A 127 0.26 -0.52 18.62
C GLY A 127 0.43 -0.20 17.13
N PHE A 128 -0.64 -0.31 16.34
CA PHE A 128 -0.61 -0.08 14.90
C PHE A 128 -0.28 1.38 14.58
N HIS A 129 -0.93 2.32 15.27
CA HIS A 129 -0.60 3.74 15.18
C HIS A 129 0.87 4.02 15.49
N ASP A 130 1.36 3.51 16.63
CA ASP A 130 2.73 3.71 17.09
C ASP A 130 3.74 3.17 16.06
N CYS A 131 3.48 1.99 15.47
CA CYS A 131 4.32 1.40 14.44
C CYS A 131 4.43 2.29 13.19
N LEU A 132 3.31 2.81 12.68
CA LEU A 132 3.29 3.69 11.53
C LEU A 132 3.95 5.05 11.85
N ALA A 133 3.67 5.62 13.02
CA ALA A 133 4.29 6.85 13.48
C ALA A 133 5.82 6.72 13.56
N ASP A 134 6.33 5.67 14.21
CA ASP A 134 7.76 5.42 14.35
C ASP A 134 8.46 5.27 12.98
N LEU A 135 7.83 4.53 12.05
CA LEU A 135 8.35 4.38 10.69
C LEU A 135 8.37 5.71 9.92
N TYR A 136 7.33 6.54 10.09
CA TYR A 136 7.25 7.84 9.45
C TYR A 136 8.32 8.80 10.02
N TYR A 137 8.33 9.04 11.33
CA TYR A 137 9.24 10.02 11.92
C TYR A 137 10.70 9.61 11.76
N SER A 138 11.04 8.32 11.87
CA SER A 138 12.42 7.85 11.60
C SER A 138 12.89 8.07 10.15
N THR A 139 11.95 8.17 9.21
CA THR A 139 12.22 8.44 7.80
C THR A 139 12.34 9.93 7.52
N TYR A 140 11.49 10.76 8.13
CA TYR A 140 11.36 12.19 7.80
C TYR A 140 12.09 13.16 8.74
N GLU A 141 12.43 12.79 9.97
CA GLU A 141 13.09 13.69 10.93
C GLU A 141 14.58 13.94 10.65
N ASN A 142 15.19 13.20 9.72
CA ASN A 142 16.63 13.29 9.40
C ASN A 142 16.91 13.85 7.99
N ILE A 143 15.99 14.64 7.43
CA ILE A 143 16.09 15.20 6.07
C ILE A 143 16.43 16.69 6.12
#